data_AF-A0A7C5ZJY4-F1
#
_entry.id   AF-A0A7C5ZJY4-F1
#
_cell.length_a   1.000
_cell.length_b   1.000
_cell.length_c   1.000
_cell.angle_alpha   90.00
_cell.angle_beta   90.00
_cell.angle_gamma   90.00
#
_symmetry.space_group_name_H-M   'P 1'
#
loop_
_entity.id
_entity.type
_entity.pdbx_description
1 polymer ?
#
loop_
_entity_poly.entity_id
_entity_poly.type
_entity_poly.pdbx_seq_one_letter_code
_entity_poly.pdbx_strand_id
1 'polypeptide(L)' 'MLSVFVLIGAVFSPLAAVVAFLITYEEYSHHGFDRRELVRHSLMVAAVTFAAFMLLLVVVGLLLNQPAAGIPST' A
#
# COMPACT_ATOMS: atom_id res chain seq x y z
N MET A 1 11.58 -2.46 17.39
CA MET A 1 10.28 -2.91 16.84
C MET A 1 9.91 -2.22 15.53
N LEU A 2 10.14 -0.90 15.37
CA LEU A 2 9.85 -0.15 14.14
C LEU A 2 10.39 -0.80 12.85
N SER A 3 11.59 -1.40 12.90
CA SER A 3 12.25 -2.02 11.74
C SER A 3 11.47 -3.18 11.11
N VAL A 4 10.75 -3.99 11.89
CA VAL A 4 9.99 -5.14 11.38
C VAL A 4 8.75 -4.67 10.64
N PHE A 5 8.02 -3.69 11.20
CA PHE A 5 6.84 -3.12 10.55
C PHE A 5 7.19 -2.38 9.26
N VAL A 6 8.30 -1.64 9.26
CA VAL A 6 8.82 -0.98 8.04
C VAL A 6 9.16 -2.02 6.97
N LEU A 7 9.80 -3.14 7.35
CA LEU A 7 10.12 -4.21 6.41
C LEU A 7 8.85 -4.84 5.81
N ILE A 8 7.84 -5.11 6.65
CA ILE A 8 6.55 -5.64 6.21
C ILE A 8 5.90 -4.64 5.24
N GLY A 9 5.71 -3.38 5.62
CA GLY A 9 5.07 -2.41 4.72
C GLY A 9 5.85 -2.18 3.43
N ALA A 10 7.19 -2.18 3.47
CA ALA A 10 8.03 -2.01 2.28
C ALA A 10 7.89 -3.18 1.28
N VAL A 11 7.61 -4.40 1.76
CA VAL A 11 7.41 -5.58 0.90
C VAL A 11 5.95 -5.72 0.47
N PHE A 12 5.00 -5.53 1.39
CA PHE A 12 3.59 -5.75 1.10
C PHE A 12 2.94 -4.61 0.31
N SER A 13 3.42 -3.37 0.40
CA SER A 13 2.90 -2.25 -0.41
C SER A 13 3.12 -2.47 -1.93
N PRO A 14 4.34 -2.79 -2.42
CA PRO A 14 4.52 -3.07 -3.85
C PRO A 14 3.82 -4.35 -4.28
N LEU A 15 3.74 -5.38 -3.42
CA LEU A 15 2.98 -6.60 -3.73
C LEU A 15 1.48 -6.29 -3.92
N ALA A 16 0.89 -5.52 -3.01
CA ALA A 16 -0.50 -5.09 -3.11
C ALA A 16 -0.76 -4.26 -4.38
N ALA A 17 0.17 -3.37 -4.74
CA ALA A 17 0.09 -2.59 -5.97
C ALA A 17 0.12 -3.46 -7.24
N VAL A 18 1.01 -4.47 -7.29
CA VAL A 18 1.08 -5.43 -8.41
C VAL A 18 -0.19 -6.26 -8.50
N VAL A 19 -0.71 -6.74 -7.38
CA VAL A 19 -1.98 -7.50 -7.37
C VAL A 19 -3.14 -6.62 -7.82
N ALA A 20 -3.22 -5.38 -7.35
CA ALA A 20 -4.25 -4.43 -7.77
C ALA A 20 -4.16 -4.10 -9.28
N PHE A 21 -2.93 -3.99 -9.82
CA PHE A 21 -2.70 -3.88 -11.26
C PHE A 21 -3.29 -5.08 -12.00
N LEU A 22 -2.91 -6.30 -11.60
CA LEU A 22 -3.31 -7.53 -12.29
C LEU A 22 -4.83 -7.72 -12.27
N ILE A 23 -5.47 -7.51 -11.12
CA ILE A 23 -6.94 -7.60 -10.99
C ILE A 23 -7.62 -6.59 -11.92
N THR A 24 -7.17 -5.34 -11.89
CA THR A 24 -7.78 -4.27 -12.73
C THR A 24 -7.57 -4.56 -14.21
N TYR A 25 -6.37 -5.02 -14.58
CA TYR A 25 -6.03 -5.36 -15.95
C TYR A 25 -6.88 -6.51 -16.47
N GLU A 26 -7.01 -7.57 -15.68
CA GLU A 26 -7.83 -8.73 -16.04
C GLU A 26 -9.30 -8.35 -16.18
N GLU A 27 -9.87 -7.63 -15.21
CA GLU A 27 -11.26 -7.17 -15.27
C GLU A 27 -11.53 -6.31 -16.51
N TYR A 28 -10.69 -5.31 -16.78
CA TYR A 28 -10.90 -4.38 -17.87
C TYR A 28 -10.64 -5.04 -19.23
N SER A 29 -9.84 -6.11 -19.26
CA SER A 29 -9.53 -6.83 -20.50
C SER A 29 -10.74 -7.63 -20.98
N HIS A 30 -11.54 -8.15 -20.05
CA HIS A 30 -12.78 -8.84 -20.35
C HIS A 30 -13.89 -7.88 -20.84
N HIS A 31 -13.84 -6.62 -20.42
CA HIS A 31 -14.82 -5.59 -20.84
C HIS A 31 -14.48 -4.88 -22.15
N GLY A 32 -13.44 -5.33 -22.87
CA GLY A 32 -13.12 -4.83 -24.22
C GLY A 32 -12.53 -3.42 -24.25
N PHE A 33 -11.91 -2.96 -23.15
CA PHE A 33 -11.19 -1.69 -23.12
C PHE A 33 -10.01 -1.70 -24.10
N ASP A 34 -9.68 -0.53 -24.67
CA ASP A 34 -8.50 -0.41 -25.52
C ASP A 34 -7.22 -0.64 -24.70
N ARG A 35 -6.17 -1.19 -25.33
CA ARG A 35 -4.93 -1.60 -24.64
C ARG A 35 -4.27 -0.44 -23.87
N ARG A 36 -4.38 0.78 -24.40
CA ARG A 36 -3.85 1.98 -23.76
C ARG A 36 -4.64 2.36 -22.50
N GLU A 37 -5.97 2.22 -22.55
CA GLU A 37 -6.85 2.49 -21.41
C GLU A 37 -6.66 1.44 -20.32
N LEU A 38 -6.57 0.16 -20.71
CA LEU A 38 -6.23 -0.98 -19.85
C LEU A 38 -5.02 -0.69 -18.96
N VAL A 39 -3.87 -0.36 -19.58
CA VAL A 39 -2.63 -0.11 -18.84
C VAL A 39 -2.75 1.15 -18.00
N ARG A 40 -3.39 2.21 -18.52
CA ARG A 40 -3.55 3.48 -17.79
C ARG A 40 -4.39 3.30 -16.52
N HIS A 41 -5.55 2.65 -16.62
CA HIS A 41 -6.42 2.40 -15.47
C HIS A 41 -5.76 1.48 -14.46
N SER A 42 -5.15 0.39 -14.93
CA SER A 42 -4.47 -0.56 -14.05
C SER A 42 -3.28 0.07 -13.33
N LEU A 43 -2.48 0.92 -14.00
CA LEU A 43 -1.40 1.67 -13.37
C LEU A 43 -1.91 2.70 -12.36
N MET A 44 -3.02 3.38 -12.67
CA MET A 44 -3.62 4.36 -11.76
C MET A 44 -4.09 3.67 -10.47
N VAL A 45 -4.80 2.54 -10.60
CA VAL A 45 -5.23 1.76 -9.43
C VAL A 45 -4.03 1.25 -8.64
N ALA A 46 -3.02 0.68 -9.31
CA ALA A 46 -1.80 0.22 -8.64
C ALA A 46 -1.08 1.34 -7.87
N ALA A 47 -0.96 2.54 -8.46
CA ALA A 47 -0.34 3.69 -7.83
C ALA A 47 -1.14 4.17 -6.60
N VAL A 48 -2.48 4.21 -6.69
CA VAL A 48 -3.35 4.55 -5.58
C VAL A 48 -3.24 3.52 -4.46
N THR A 49 -3.27 2.22 -4.79
CA THR A 49 -3.09 1.13 -3.82
C THR A 49 -1.73 1.24 -3.13
N PHE A 50 -0.65 1.42 -3.89
CA PHE A 50 0.68 1.61 -3.31
C PHE A 50 0.72 2.79 -2.33
N ALA A 51 0.20 3.95 -2.75
CA ALA A 51 0.17 5.15 -1.91
C ALA A 51 -0.66 4.94 -0.64
N ALA A 52 -1.80 4.25 -0.74
CA ALA A 52 -2.65 3.93 0.40
C ALA A 52 -1.94 3.03 1.42
N PHE A 53 -1.24 1.98 0.98
CA PHE A 53 -0.51 1.08 1.87
C PHE A 53 0.75 1.74 2.46
N MET A 54 1.44 2.59 1.71
CA MET A 54 2.53 3.40 2.23
C MET A 54 2.07 4.39 3.29
N LEU A 55 0.94 5.07 3.05
CA LEU A 55 0.34 5.96 4.04
C LEU A 55 -0.07 5.19 5.30
N LEU A 56 -0.67 4.01 5.13
CA LEU A 56 -1.03 3.14 6.24
C LEU A 56 0.21 2.73 7.06
N LEU A 57 1.31 2.37 6.40
CA LEU A 57 2.57 2.05 7.07
C LEU A 57 3.07 3.22 7.93
N VAL A 58 3.03 4.45 7.39
CA VAL A 58 3.44 5.64 8.14
C VAL A 58 2.53 5.86 9.35
N VAL A 59 1.21 5.77 9.18
CA VAL A 59 0.24 5.93 10.27
C VAL A 59 0.47 4.88 11.36
N VAL A 60 0.62 3.60 11.00
CA VAL A 60 0.91 2.52 11.94
C VAL A 60 2.24 2.77 12.66
N GLY A 61 3.28 3.21 11.94
CA GLY A 61 4.56 3.57 12.52
C GLY A 61 4.47 4.67 13.58
N LEU A 62 3.67 5.71 13.33
CA LEU A 62 3.43 6.79 14.29
C LEU A 62 2.65 6.31 15.52
N LEU A 63 1.63 5.48 15.33
CA LEU A 63 0.82 4.93 16.43
C LEU A 63 1.60 3.97 17.32
N LEU A 64 2.53 3.20 16.75
CA LEU A 64 3.35 2.26 17.52
C LEU A 64 4.60 2.89 18.14
N ASN A 65 5.03 4.06 17.66
CA ASN A 65 6.18 4.79 18.18
C ASN A 65 5.79 5.88 19.21
N GLN A 66 4.66 5.70 19.89
CA GLN A 66 4.29 6.59 20.99
C GLN A 66 5.27 6.36 22.17
N PRO A 67 5.95 7.40 22.67
CA PRO A 67 6.69 7.28 23.92
C PRO A 67 5.69 6.87 25.00
N ALA A 68 6.03 5.88 25.83
CA ALA A 68 5.20 5.46 26.94
C ALA A 68 4.77 6.69 27.73
N ALA A 69 3.48 7.02 27.69
CA ALA A 69 2.96 8.15 28.43
C ALA A 69 3.24 7.93 29.92
N GLY A 70 4.13 8.78 30.46
CA GLY A 70 4.48 8.97 31.87
C GLY A 70 4.07 7.90 32.87
N ILE A 71 5.02 7.01 33.21
CA ILE A 71 5.14 6.58 34.61
C ILE A 71 6.34 7.37 35.16
N PRO A 72 6.13 8.43 35.97
CA PRO A 72 7.24 9.05 36.67
C PRO A 72 7.88 8.00 37.58
N SER A 73 9.14 7.67 37.31
CA SER A 73 9.96 6.85 38.20
C SER A 73 10.25 7.67 39.46
N THR A 74 9.49 7.41 40.51
CA THR A 74 9.82 7.79 41.89
C THR A 74 11.05 7.05 42.37
#